data_AF-R6HD62-F1
#
_entry.id   AF-R6HD62-F1
#
_cell.length_a   1.000
_cell.length_b   1.000
_cell.length_c   1.000
_cell.angle_alpha   90.00
_cell.angle_beta   90.00
_cell.angle_gamma   90.00
#
_symmetry.space_group_name_H-M   'P 1'
#
loop_
_entity.id
_entity.type
_entity.pdbx_description
1 polymer ?
#
loop_
_entity_poly.entity_id
_entity_poly.type
_entity_poly.pdbx_seq_one_letter_code
_entity_poly.pdbx_strand_id
1 'polypeptide(L)'
;MEYQPDGSGFNFGKNDSDPLDAEAIIIDEASMLDITLMHHLLKAVPGGCRLIFVGDVDQLPSVGPGSVLKDIIRSKKMPVVRLENVFRQAEVSPIVRNAHRINHGQMPEFAEHSDFEFAGFDNEFMAADFVAQLYGKIAAEHGLQYVQVLSPMHKNPCGVQNLNKVLQQHLNPPAADKGEL
;
A
#
# COMPACT_ATOMS: atom_id res chain seq x y z
N MET A 1 6.90 -6.15 -17.18
CA MET A 1 6.97 -4.68 -17.24
C MET A 1 8.41 -4.31 -16.89
N GLU A 2 9.08 -3.55 -17.74
CA GLU A 2 10.36 -2.93 -17.39
C GLU A 2 10.16 -1.44 -17.27
N TYR A 3 10.47 -0.89 -16.09
CA TYR A 3 10.48 0.54 -15.82
C TYR A 3 11.83 1.11 -16.21
N GLN A 4 11.88 2.09 -17.12
CA GLN A 4 13.10 2.84 -17.42
C GLN A 4 13.02 4.23 -16.76
N PRO A 5 14.00 4.59 -15.92
CA PRO A 5 13.98 5.83 -15.15
C PRO A 5 14.35 7.09 -15.96
N ASP A 6 14.50 6.99 -17.29
CA ASP A 6 14.98 8.08 -18.16
C ASP A 6 13.88 9.01 -18.69
N GLY A 7 12.63 8.84 -18.23
CA GLY A 7 11.50 9.68 -18.64
C GLY A 7 10.90 9.32 -20.00
N SER A 8 11.29 8.20 -20.61
CA SER A 8 10.69 7.69 -21.85
C SER A 8 9.32 7.00 -21.67
N GLY A 9 8.81 6.94 -20.44
CA GLY A 9 7.50 6.36 -20.11
C GLY A 9 7.55 4.84 -19.88
N PHE A 10 6.38 4.24 -19.71
CA PHE A 10 6.25 2.79 -19.57
C PHE A 10 6.34 2.12 -20.94
N ASN A 11 7.27 1.16 -21.11
CA ASN A 11 7.31 0.36 -22.33
C ASN A 11 6.46 -0.92 -22.13
N PHE A 12 5.37 -1.03 -22.88
CA PHE A 12 4.43 -2.14 -22.79
C PHE A 12 4.75 -3.17 -23.87
N GLY A 13 5.23 -4.35 -23.47
CA GLY A 13 5.62 -5.42 -24.39
C GLY A 13 4.46 -6.14 -25.09
N LYS A 14 3.20 -5.83 -24.75
CA LYS A 14 1.99 -6.42 -25.33
C LYS A 14 1.02 -5.30 -25.72
N ASN A 15 0.27 -5.49 -26.80
CA ASN A 15 -0.67 -4.52 -27.36
C ASN A 15 -1.74 -5.21 -28.22
N ASP A 16 -2.45 -4.46 -29.06
CA ASP A 16 -3.52 -4.96 -29.93
C ASP A 16 -3.01 -5.84 -31.09
N SER A 17 -1.78 -5.61 -31.56
CA SER A 17 -1.11 -6.44 -32.58
C SER A 17 -0.41 -7.68 -32.04
N ASP A 18 -0.04 -7.66 -30.76
CA ASP A 18 0.51 -8.82 -30.02
C ASP A 18 -0.14 -8.86 -28.64
N PRO A 19 -1.37 -9.42 -28.53
CA PRO A 19 -2.11 -9.45 -27.27
C PRO A 19 -1.53 -10.46 -26.28
N LEU A 20 -2.02 -10.37 -25.04
CA LEU A 20 -1.77 -11.36 -24.00
C LEU A 20 -2.36 -12.72 -24.44
N ASP A 21 -1.63 -13.79 -24.16
CA ASP A 21 -2.10 -15.15 -24.38
C ASP A 21 -2.86 -15.63 -23.13
N ALA A 22 -4.12 -15.20 -23.00
CA ALA A 22 -4.96 -15.52 -21.85
C ALA A 22 -6.45 -15.52 -22.19
N GLU A 23 -7.16 -16.53 -21.68
CA GLU A 23 -8.64 -16.61 -21.76
C GLU A 23 -9.33 -15.85 -20.61
N ALA A 24 -8.62 -15.67 -19.50
CA ALA A 24 -9.05 -14.86 -18.38
C ALA A 24 -7.87 -14.12 -17.75
N ILE A 25 -8.11 -12.88 -17.32
CA ILE A 25 -7.14 -12.02 -16.65
C ILE A 25 -7.79 -11.53 -15.36
N ILE A 26 -7.12 -11.79 -14.24
CA ILE A 26 -7.53 -11.32 -12.91
C ILE A 26 -6.52 -10.26 -12.48
N ILE A 27 -7.03 -9.10 -12.11
CA ILE A 27 -6.20 -8.00 -11.63
C ILE A 27 -6.57 -7.76 -10.18
N ASP A 28 -5.62 -8.07 -9.31
CA ASP A 28 -5.70 -7.73 -7.90
C ASP A 28 -5.24 -6.28 -7.67
N GLU A 29 -5.68 -5.68 -6.56
CA GLU A 29 -5.39 -4.28 -6.20
C GLU A 29 -5.74 -3.26 -7.31
N ALA A 30 -6.85 -3.48 -8.00
CA ALA A 30 -7.30 -2.65 -9.12
C ALA A 30 -7.61 -1.19 -8.72
N SER A 31 -7.73 -0.89 -7.42
CA SER A 31 -7.83 0.46 -6.85
C SER A 31 -6.62 1.33 -7.17
N MET A 32 -5.44 0.72 -7.33
CA MET A 32 -4.18 1.40 -7.65
C MET A 32 -3.96 1.61 -9.15
N LEU A 33 -4.84 1.11 -10.03
CA LEU A 33 -4.72 1.32 -11.48
C LEU A 33 -5.08 2.75 -11.88
N ASP A 34 -4.16 3.40 -12.57
CA ASP A 34 -4.42 4.68 -13.25
C ASP A 34 -4.98 4.49 -14.67
N ILE A 35 -5.43 5.59 -15.28
CA ILE A 35 -6.03 5.59 -16.62
C ILE A 35 -5.04 5.11 -17.69
N THR A 36 -3.77 5.49 -17.58
CA THR A 36 -2.75 5.17 -18.58
C THR A 36 -2.48 3.67 -18.59
N LEU A 37 -2.27 3.10 -17.41
CA LEU A 37 -2.02 1.67 -17.23
C LEU A 37 -3.25 0.85 -17.66
N MET A 38 -4.46 1.28 -17.31
CA MET A 38 -5.68 0.64 -17.77
C MET A 38 -5.80 0.67 -19.30
N HIS A 39 -5.52 1.80 -19.95
CA HIS A 39 -5.57 1.92 -21.40
C HIS A 39 -4.62 0.92 -22.09
N HIS A 40 -3.37 0.82 -21.62
CA HIS A 40 -2.41 -0.11 -22.20
C HIS A 40 -2.75 -1.58 -21.91
N LEU A 41 -3.24 -1.87 -20.71
CA LEU A 41 -3.76 -3.19 -20.36
C LEU A 41 -4.90 -3.59 -21.30
N LEU A 42 -5.93 -2.74 -21.46
CA LEU A 42 -7.08 -3.06 -22.32
C LEU A 42 -6.69 -3.25 -23.79
N LYS A 43 -5.68 -2.53 -24.29
CA LYS A 43 -5.13 -2.78 -25.63
C LYS A 43 -4.51 -4.16 -25.77
N ALA A 44 -3.90 -4.68 -24.72
CA ALA A 44 -3.26 -5.99 -24.71
C ALA A 44 -4.23 -7.14 -24.40
N VAL A 45 -5.47 -6.87 -24.02
CA VAL A 45 -6.47 -7.92 -23.72
C VAL A 45 -7.06 -8.47 -25.03
N PRO A 46 -6.95 -9.78 -25.31
CA PRO A 46 -7.51 -10.34 -26.53
C PRO A 46 -9.05 -10.34 -26.51
N GLY A 47 -9.66 -10.26 -27.69
CA GLY A 47 -11.11 -10.35 -27.83
C GLY A 47 -11.67 -11.64 -27.26
N GLY A 48 -12.75 -11.56 -26.47
CA GLY A 48 -13.36 -12.71 -25.81
C GLY A 48 -12.72 -13.13 -24.48
N CYS A 49 -11.63 -12.49 -24.07
CA CYS A 49 -11.01 -12.69 -22.76
C CYS A 49 -11.92 -12.21 -21.62
N ARG A 50 -11.95 -12.94 -20.51
CA ARG A 50 -12.65 -12.52 -19.28
C ARG A 50 -11.73 -11.66 -18.43
N LEU A 51 -12.10 -10.40 -18.22
CA LEU A 51 -11.35 -9.48 -17.36
C LEU A 51 -12.07 -9.33 -16.01
N ILE A 52 -11.37 -9.66 -14.91
CA ILE A 52 -11.88 -9.60 -13.54
C ILE A 52 -11.03 -8.61 -12.76
N PHE A 53 -11.66 -7.60 -12.19
CA PHE A 53 -11.02 -6.63 -11.30
C PHE A 53 -11.36 -6.97 -9.85
N VAL A 54 -10.32 -7.05 -9.03
CA VAL A 54 -10.40 -7.23 -7.58
C VAL A 54 -9.67 -6.04 -6.95
N GLY A 55 -10.28 -5.40 -5.97
CA GLY A 55 -9.67 -4.25 -5.29
C GLY A 55 -10.59 -3.63 -4.27
N ASP A 56 -10.02 -2.81 -3.40
CA ASP A 56 -10.76 -2.10 -2.36
C ASP A 56 -11.04 -0.66 -2.80
N VAL A 57 -12.33 -0.33 -2.92
CA VAL A 57 -12.79 1.01 -3.32
C VAL A 57 -12.52 2.07 -2.25
N ASP A 58 -12.36 1.64 -1.00
CA ASP A 58 -12.16 2.52 0.15
C ASP A 58 -10.65 2.74 0.45
N GLN A 59 -9.75 2.09 -0.29
CA GLN A 59 -8.30 2.34 -0.27
C GLN A 59 -7.96 3.70 -0.91
N LEU A 60 -6.72 4.15 -0.69
CA LEU A 60 -6.14 5.30 -1.38
C LEU A 60 -6.25 5.13 -2.91
N PRO A 61 -6.56 6.21 -3.65
CA PRO A 61 -6.61 6.16 -5.10
C PRO A 61 -5.21 5.93 -5.70
N SER A 62 -5.15 5.54 -6.97
CA SER A 62 -3.90 5.50 -7.74
C SER A 62 -3.12 6.81 -7.63
N VAL A 63 -1.79 6.72 -7.61
CA VAL A 63 -0.91 7.90 -7.66
C VAL A 63 -1.02 8.61 -9.02
N GLY A 64 -1.24 7.85 -10.09
CA GLY A 64 -1.51 8.36 -11.43
C GLY A 64 -2.93 8.92 -11.59
N PRO A 65 -3.21 9.60 -12.71
CA PRO A 65 -4.47 10.28 -12.93
C PRO A 65 -5.65 9.32 -13.06
N GLY A 66 -6.78 9.73 -12.46
CA GLY A 66 -8.07 9.04 -12.54
C GLY A 66 -8.35 8.11 -11.38
N SER A 67 -9.55 7.55 -11.34
CA SER A 67 -9.93 6.53 -10.36
C SER A 67 -10.73 5.43 -11.05
N VAL A 68 -10.01 4.59 -11.78
CA VAL A 68 -10.62 3.68 -12.76
C VAL A 68 -11.61 2.72 -12.12
N LEU A 69 -11.22 2.07 -11.02
CA LEU A 69 -12.12 1.14 -10.32
C LEU A 69 -13.39 1.83 -9.82
N LYS A 70 -13.27 3.03 -9.22
CA LYS A 70 -14.42 3.83 -8.75
C LYS A 70 -15.34 4.20 -9.91
N ASP A 71 -14.77 4.60 -11.04
CA ASP A 71 -15.51 5.00 -12.23
C ASP A 71 -16.25 3.82 -12.88
N ILE A 72 -15.61 2.64 -12.97
CA ILE A 72 -16.24 1.41 -13.43
C ILE A 72 -17.45 1.06 -12.56
N ILE A 73 -17.28 1.05 -11.24
CA ILE A 73 -18.36 0.77 -10.29
C ILE A 73 -19.50 1.78 -10.44
N ARG A 74 -19.17 3.07 -10.49
CA ARG A 74 -20.15 4.17 -10.63
C ARG A 74 -20.91 4.11 -11.95
N SER A 75 -20.28 3.64 -13.04
CA SER A 75 -20.90 3.57 -14.36
C SER A 75 -22.12 2.65 -14.42
N LYS A 76 -22.18 1.64 -13.53
CA LYS A 76 -23.18 0.56 -13.54
C LYS A 76 -23.28 -0.19 -14.88
N LYS A 77 -22.21 -0.14 -15.69
CA LYS A 77 -22.15 -0.80 -17.01
C LYS A 77 -21.58 -2.21 -16.95
N MET A 78 -20.94 -2.58 -15.85
CA MET A 78 -20.34 -3.90 -15.65
C MET A 78 -20.96 -4.59 -14.43
N PRO A 79 -20.99 -5.93 -14.39
CA PRO A 79 -21.34 -6.66 -13.19
C PRO A 79 -20.37 -6.30 -12.05
N VAL A 80 -20.90 -5.94 -10.89
CA VAL A 80 -20.12 -5.60 -9.70
C VAL A 80 -20.64 -6.43 -8.54
N VAL A 81 -19.72 -7.08 -7.83
CA VAL A 81 -20.01 -7.78 -6.58
C VAL A 81 -19.22 -7.09 -5.48
N ARG A 82 -19.92 -6.55 -4.47
CA ARG A 82 -19.30 -6.00 -3.26
C ARG A 82 -19.37 -7.06 -2.16
N LEU A 83 -18.22 -7.42 -1.61
CA LEU A 83 -18.16 -8.33 -0.47
C LEU A 83 -18.29 -7.50 0.82
N GLU A 84 -19.37 -7.73 1.57
CA GLU A 84 -19.68 -6.97 2.80
C GLU A 84 -19.29 -7.71 4.09
N ASN A 85 -19.15 -9.04 4.01
CA ASN A 85 -18.86 -9.88 5.16
C ASN A 85 -17.35 -10.11 5.31
N VAL A 86 -16.81 -9.74 6.47
CA VAL A 86 -15.41 -9.98 6.82
C VAL A 86 -15.30 -11.30 7.57
N PHE A 87 -14.81 -12.35 6.89
CA PHE A 87 -14.70 -13.72 7.44
C PHE A 87 -13.32 -14.07 8.04
N ARG A 88 -12.37 -13.12 8.13
CA ARG A 88 -11.20 -13.32 9.00
C ARG A 88 -11.68 -13.52 10.45
N GLN A 89 -10.79 -13.90 11.37
CA GLN A 89 -11.03 -13.96 12.82
C GLN A 89 -11.33 -12.55 13.42
N ALA A 90 -12.10 -11.73 12.71
CA ALA A 90 -12.01 -10.29 12.56
C ALA A 90 -13.11 -9.51 13.28
N GLU A 91 -14.16 -10.18 13.77
CA GLU A 91 -15.11 -9.50 14.66
C GLU A 91 -14.44 -9.03 15.97
N VAL A 92 -13.26 -9.58 16.31
CA VAL A 92 -12.54 -9.23 17.55
C VAL A 92 -11.32 -8.32 17.33
N SER A 93 -10.69 -8.32 16.15
CA SER A 93 -9.43 -7.60 15.96
C SER A 93 -9.62 -6.07 16.05
N PRO A 94 -8.90 -5.38 16.97
CA PRO A 94 -8.94 -3.93 17.10
C PRO A 94 -8.60 -3.18 15.81
N ILE A 95 -7.68 -3.72 14.98
CA ILE A 95 -7.31 -3.14 13.68
C ILE A 95 -8.51 -3.06 12.74
N VAL A 96 -9.26 -4.16 12.58
CA VAL A 96 -10.42 -4.21 11.66
C VAL A 96 -11.53 -3.28 12.15
N ARG A 97 -11.81 -3.30 13.45
CA ARG A 97 -12.79 -2.40 14.07
C ARG A 97 -12.43 -0.93 13.83
N ASN A 98 -11.16 -0.56 14.06
CA ASN A 98 -10.70 0.81 13.86
C ASN A 98 -10.68 1.24 12.39
N ALA A 99 -10.37 0.34 11.45
CA ALA A 99 -10.46 0.61 10.03
C ALA A 99 -11.90 0.97 9.61
N HIS A 100 -12.90 0.21 10.07
CA HIS A 100 -14.30 0.56 9.83
C HIS A 100 -14.68 1.92 10.42
N ARG A 101 -14.23 2.24 11.64
CA ARG A 101 -14.50 3.55 12.26
C ARG A 101 -13.97 4.71 11.42
N ILE A 102 -12.72 4.62 10.96
CA ILE A 102 -12.11 5.64 10.09
C ILE A 102 -12.91 5.82 8.81
N ASN A 103 -13.32 4.73 8.16
CA ASN A 103 -14.13 4.79 6.94
C ASN A 103 -15.51 5.45 7.16
N HIS A 104 -16.03 5.42 8.40
CA HIS A 104 -17.26 6.11 8.80
C HIS A 104 -17.02 7.51 9.41
N GLY A 105 -15.80 8.04 9.34
CA GLY A 105 -15.43 9.35 9.89
C GLY A 105 -15.39 9.39 11.43
N GLN A 106 -15.26 8.24 12.08
CA GLN A 106 -15.14 8.11 13.53
C GLN A 106 -13.69 7.91 13.95
N MET A 107 -13.28 8.51 15.08
CA MET A 107 -11.93 8.34 15.62
C MET A 107 -11.69 6.89 16.08
N PRO A 108 -10.49 6.33 15.89
CA PRO A 108 -10.12 5.03 16.44
C PRO A 108 -10.27 4.97 17.97
N GLU A 109 -10.55 3.79 18.48
CA GLU A 109 -10.53 3.47 19.91
C GLU A 109 -9.24 2.74 20.27
N PHE A 110 -8.67 3.10 21.40
CA PHE A 110 -7.47 2.49 21.96
C PHE A 110 -7.85 1.87 23.30
N ALA A 111 -7.65 0.56 23.43
CA ALA A 111 -7.93 -0.16 24.67
C ALA A 111 -6.61 -0.53 25.36
N GLU A 112 -6.61 -0.55 26.69
CA GLU A 112 -5.46 -1.04 27.45
C GLU A 112 -5.20 -2.52 27.14
N HIS A 113 -3.93 -2.89 26.97
CA HIS A 113 -3.49 -4.25 26.62
C HIS A 113 -4.01 -4.79 25.27
N SER A 114 -4.33 -3.88 24.35
CA SER A 114 -4.67 -4.17 22.95
C SER A 114 -3.42 -4.33 22.10
N ASP A 115 -3.51 -5.10 21.01
CA ASP A 115 -2.52 -5.14 19.93
C ASP A 115 -2.52 -3.86 19.05
N PHE A 116 -3.35 -2.88 19.40
CA PHE A 116 -3.49 -1.58 18.74
C PHE A 116 -3.39 -0.45 19.77
N GLU A 117 -2.25 0.25 19.77
CA GLU A 117 -1.91 1.28 20.74
C GLU A 117 -1.66 2.63 20.07
N PHE A 118 -1.76 3.70 20.87
CA PHE A 118 -1.43 5.06 20.44
C PHE A 118 -0.53 5.75 21.46
N ALA A 119 0.63 6.22 20.99
CA ALA A 119 1.56 7.01 21.77
C ALA A 119 1.57 8.46 21.26
N GLY A 120 1.22 9.40 22.12
CA GLY A 120 1.27 10.83 21.84
C GLY A 120 2.62 11.43 22.24
N PHE A 121 3.12 12.39 21.46
CA PHE A 121 4.39 13.07 21.69
C PHE A 121 4.24 14.57 21.50
N ASP A 122 4.99 15.35 22.28
CA ASP A 122 4.96 16.83 22.22
C ASP A 122 5.62 17.38 20.94
N ASN A 123 6.52 16.61 20.32
CA ASN A 123 7.17 16.99 19.08
C ASN A 123 7.60 15.77 18.23
N GLU A 124 7.84 16.03 16.94
CA GLU A 124 8.19 14.99 15.96
C GLU A 124 9.55 14.32 16.22
N PHE A 125 10.52 15.01 16.83
CA PHE A 125 11.81 14.39 17.12
C PHE A 125 11.71 13.29 18.18
N MET A 126 10.91 13.53 19.23
CA MET A 126 10.62 12.51 20.25
C MET A 126 9.89 11.31 19.66
N ALA A 127 8.92 11.55 18.77
CA ALA A 127 8.22 10.48 18.08
C ALA A 127 9.16 9.65 17.19
N ALA A 128 10.06 10.30 16.43
CA ALA A 128 11.01 9.61 15.55
C ALA A 128 12.01 8.75 16.34
N ASP A 129 12.53 9.26 17.46
CA ASP A 129 13.43 8.50 18.34
C ASP A 129 12.72 7.30 18.98
N PHE A 130 11.49 7.49 19.46
CA PHE A 130 10.67 6.40 19.99
C PHE A 130 10.42 5.30 18.95
N VAL A 131 10.05 5.67 17.72
CA VAL A 131 9.84 4.72 16.62
C VAL A 131 11.11 3.92 16.34
N ALA A 132 12.28 4.57 16.34
CA ALA A 132 13.54 3.88 16.08
C ALA A 132 13.89 2.86 17.18
N GLN A 133 13.69 3.23 18.45
CA GLN A 133 13.91 2.34 19.59
C GLN A 133 12.93 1.15 19.56
N LEU A 134 11.64 1.40 19.30
CA LEU A 134 10.63 0.36 19.24
C LEU A 134 10.89 -0.62 18.08
N TYR A 135 11.21 -0.09 16.89
CA TYR A 135 11.59 -0.91 15.75
C TYR A 135 12.80 -1.78 16.09
N GLY A 136 13.86 -1.20 16.67
CA GLY A 136 15.06 -1.95 17.04
C GLY A 136 14.82 -3.05 18.05
N LYS A 137 13.95 -2.80 19.05
CA LYS A 137 13.52 -3.83 20.01
C LYS A 137 12.84 -5.00 19.30
N ILE A 138 11.84 -4.73 18.46
CA ILE A 138 11.07 -5.78 17.76
C ILE A 138 11.96 -6.52 16.75
N ALA A 139 12.78 -5.79 16.01
CA ALA A 139 13.68 -6.36 15.02
C ALA A 139 14.78 -7.23 15.65
N ALA A 140 15.29 -6.87 16.83
CA ALA A 140 16.25 -7.70 17.56
C ALA A 140 15.63 -9.02 18.03
N GLU A 141 14.34 -9.03 18.36
CA GLU A 141 13.63 -10.22 18.84
C GLU A 141 13.13 -11.12 17.69
N HIS A 142 12.65 -10.55 16.60
CA HIS A 142 11.93 -11.28 15.54
C HIS A 142 12.52 -11.14 14.13
N GLY A 143 13.52 -10.28 13.94
CA GLY A 143 14.13 -9.95 12.64
C GLY A 143 13.55 -8.69 12.01
N LEU A 144 14.33 -8.06 11.13
CA LEU A 144 14.01 -6.76 10.50
C LEU A 144 12.70 -6.78 9.70
N GLN A 145 12.39 -7.91 9.06
CA GLN A 145 11.18 -8.08 8.24
C GLN A 145 9.88 -8.25 9.04
N TYR A 146 9.97 -8.40 10.37
CA TYR A 146 8.79 -8.62 11.21
C TYR A 146 8.00 -7.33 11.48
N VAL A 147 8.63 -6.18 11.31
CA VAL A 147 8.04 -4.86 11.60
C VAL A 147 8.27 -3.91 10.43
N GLN A 148 7.23 -3.14 10.10
CA GLN A 148 7.29 -2.10 9.06
C GLN A 148 6.91 -0.75 9.66
N VAL A 149 7.73 0.27 9.41
CA VAL A 149 7.39 1.66 9.72
C VAL A 149 6.74 2.30 8.50
N LEU A 150 5.59 2.93 8.68
CA LEU A 150 4.89 3.70 7.65
C LEU A 150 4.86 5.17 8.07
N SER A 151 5.13 6.07 7.12
CA SER A 151 5.02 7.52 7.34
C SER A 151 4.31 8.17 6.16
N PRO A 152 3.34 9.09 6.41
CA PRO A 152 2.62 9.80 5.35
C PRO A 152 3.46 10.90 4.69
N MET A 153 4.65 11.21 5.22
CA MET A 153 5.49 12.32 4.76
C MET A 153 6.89 11.83 4.34
N HIS A 154 7.47 12.45 3.32
CA HIS A 154 8.86 12.17 2.94
C HIS A 154 9.90 12.96 3.75
N LYS A 155 9.59 14.21 4.09
CA LYS A 155 10.47 15.16 4.81
C LYS A 155 10.02 15.31 6.27
N ASN A 156 10.77 16.09 7.05
CA ASN A 156 10.60 16.36 8.49
C ASN A 156 11.09 15.21 9.39
N PRO A 157 11.18 15.41 10.72
CA PRO A 157 11.71 14.39 11.63
C PRO A 157 10.98 13.04 11.58
N CYS A 158 9.65 13.03 11.43
CA CYS A 158 8.88 11.79 11.23
C CYS A 158 8.74 11.37 9.76
N GLY A 159 9.45 12.02 8.83
CA GLY A 159 9.41 11.68 7.42
C GLY A 159 10.27 10.47 7.06
N VAL A 160 9.94 9.79 5.97
CA VAL A 160 10.65 8.60 5.47
C VAL A 160 12.17 8.82 5.39
N GLN A 161 12.63 9.97 4.91
CA GLN A 161 14.06 10.26 4.76
C GLN A 161 14.79 10.28 6.11
N ASN A 162 14.19 10.92 7.13
CA ASN A 162 14.82 11.01 8.44
C ASN A 162 14.68 9.69 9.20
N LEU A 163 13.51 9.05 9.16
CA LEU A 163 13.27 7.76 9.83
C LEU A 163 14.24 6.69 9.32
N ASN A 164 14.46 6.58 8.00
CA ASN A 164 15.44 5.64 7.45
C ASN A 164 16.84 5.90 8.00
N LYS A 165 17.26 7.17 8.06
CA LYS A 165 18.58 7.54 8.61
C LYS A 165 18.71 7.18 10.10
N VAL A 166 17.70 7.50 10.91
CA VAL A 166 17.72 7.22 12.35
C VAL A 166 17.69 5.70 12.59
N LEU A 167 16.86 4.95 11.87
CA LEU A 167 16.81 3.49 11.94
C LEU A 167 18.15 2.86 11.52
N GLN A 168 18.73 3.32 10.41
CA GLN A 168 20.04 2.85 9.95
C GLN A 168 21.11 3.09 11.01
N GLN A 169 21.16 4.29 11.61
CA GLN A 169 22.11 4.60 12.69
C GLN A 169 21.93 3.71 13.92
N HIS A 170 20.70 3.34 14.25
CA HIS A 170 20.40 2.52 15.43
C HIS A 170 20.71 1.04 15.22
N LEU A 171 20.46 0.51 14.02
CA LEU A 171 20.53 -0.93 13.72
C LEU A 171 21.80 -1.35 13.00
N ASN A 172 22.30 -0.50 12.09
CA ASN A 172 23.50 -0.74 11.32
C ASN A 172 24.32 0.57 11.19
N PRO A 173 24.94 1.05 12.29
CA PRO A 173 25.70 2.30 12.27
C PRO A 173 26.81 2.25 11.21
N PRO A 174 27.04 3.26 10.37
CA PRO A 174 27.97 3.17 9.25
C PRO A 174 29.41 2.80 9.71
N ALA A 175 30.04 1.84 9.04
CA ALA A 175 31.45 1.50 9.22
C ALA A 175 32.10 1.19 7.86
N ALA A 176 33.41 1.49 7.73
CA ALA A 176 34.11 1.48 6.45
C ALA A 176 34.22 0.09 5.79
N ASP A 177 33.97 -0.97 6.55
CA ASP A 177 34.18 -2.37 6.21
C ASP A 177 32.87 -3.17 6.09
N LYS A 178 31.70 -2.52 6.15
CA LYS A 178 30.39 -3.20 6.04
C LYS A 178 29.43 -2.50 5.08
N GLY A 179 28.59 -3.30 4.44
CA GLY A 179 27.47 -2.81 3.66
C GLY A 179 26.41 -2.15 4.54
N GLU A 180 25.79 -1.11 4.01
CA GLU A 180 24.61 -0.48 4.60
C GLU A 180 23.35 -1.33 4.32
N LEU A 181 22.37 -1.27 5.23
CA LEU A 181 21.07 -1.96 5.10
C LEU A 181 20.07 -1.04 4.40
#